data_AF-A0A434CIL8-F1
#
_entry.id   AF-A0A434CIL8-F1
#
_cell.length_a   1.000
_cell.length_b   1.000
_cell.length_c   1.000
_cell.angle_alpha   90.00
_cell.angle_beta   90.00
_cell.angle_gamma   90.00
#
_symmetry.space_group_name_H-M   'P 1'
#
loop_
_entity.id
_entity.type
_entity.pdbx_description
1 polymer ?
#
loop_
_entity_poly.entity_id
_entity_poly.type
_entity_poly.pdbx_seq_one_letter_code
_entity_poly.pdbx_strand_id
1 'polypeptide(L)' 'RSAVQRALARSEGNVSAAAQNLGISRATLHRKLARFSIRRPH' A
#
# COMPACT_ATOMS: atom_id res chain seq x y z
N ARG A 1 -0.50 9.92 -8.97
CA ARG A 1 0.09 9.10 -7.88
C ARG A 1 -1.04 8.43 -7.10
N SER A 2 -1.08 7.09 -7.09
CA SER A 2 -2.22 6.33 -6.54
C SER A 2 -2.33 6.46 -5.02
N ALA A 3 -3.54 6.39 -4.45
CA ALA A 3 -3.77 6.51 -3.00
C ALA A 3 -2.94 5.51 -2.18
N VAL A 4 -2.74 4.30 -2.74
CA VAL A 4 -1.89 3.24 -2.18
C VAL A 4 -0.42 3.64 -2.10
N GLN A 5 0.14 4.28 -3.14
CA GLN A 5 1.52 4.76 -3.11
C GLN A 5 1.72 5.86 -2.06
N ARG A 6 0.76 6.78 -1.90
CA ARG A 6 0.85 7.84 -0.87
C ARG A 6 0.79 7.26 0.54
N ALA A 7 -0.10 6.29 0.77
CA ALA A 7 -0.19 5.63 2.07
C ALA A 7 1.08 4.84 2.39
N LEU A 8 1.65 4.13 1.41
CA LEU A 8 2.92 3.41 1.57
C LEU A 8 4.10 4.35 1.79
N ALA A 9 4.18 5.46 1.06
CA ALA A 9 5.22 6.47 1.25
C ALA A 9 5.14 7.10 2.65
N ARG A 10 3.93 7.36 3.15
CA ARG A 10 3.71 7.87 4.52
C ARG A 10 3.99 6.84 5.61
N SER A 11 3.87 5.56 5.28
CA SER A 11 4.06 4.46 6.23
C SER A 11 5.45 3.80 6.07
N GLU A 12 6.36 4.43 5.33
CA GLU A 12 7.72 3.95 5.07
C GLU A 12 7.79 2.50 4.54
N GLY A 13 6.80 2.08 3.77
CA GLY A 13 6.69 0.72 3.25
C GLY A 13 6.00 -0.28 4.18
N ASN A 14 5.52 0.16 5.35
CA ASN A 14 4.69 -0.67 6.22
C ASN A 14 3.26 -0.81 5.63
N VAL A 15 3.02 -1.96 5.00
CA VAL A 15 1.74 -2.32 4.38
C VAL A 15 0.60 -2.32 5.40
N SER A 16 0.83 -2.76 6.64
CA SER A 16 -0.23 -2.79 7.65
C SER A 16 -0.67 -1.39 8.08
N ALA A 17 0.29 -0.50 8.34
CA ALA A 17 0.02 0.90 8.67
C ALA A 17 -0.61 1.65 7.49
N ALA A 18 -0.15 1.38 6.26
CA ALA A 18 -0.75 1.94 5.06
C ALA A 18 -2.21 1.46 4.86
N ALA A 19 -2.52 0.22 5.22
CA ALA A 19 -3.87 -0.33 5.15
C ALA A 19 -4.80 0.33 6.18
N GLN A 20 -4.33 0.49 7.42
CA GLN A 20 -5.06 1.20 8.48
C GLN A 20 -5.33 2.66 8.10
N ASN A 21 -4.31 3.37 7.59
CA ASN A 21 -4.44 4.74 7.11
C ASN A 21 -5.43 4.90 5.94
N LEU A 22 -5.64 3.83 5.17
CA LEU A 22 -6.60 3.79 4.07
C LEU A 22 -7.98 3.25 4.49
N GLY A 23 -8.16 2.80 5.74
CA GLY A 23 -9.41 2.19 6.21
C GLY A 23 -9.76 0.87 5.54
N ILE A 24 -8.76 0.14 5.01
CA ILE A 24 -8.97 -1.13 4.32
C ILE A 24 -8.24 -2.27 5.01
N SER A 25 -8.72 -3.49 4.81
CA SER A 25 -8.04 -4.69 5.30
C SER A 25 -6.68 -4.87 4.62
N ARG A 26 -5.70 -5.40 5.37
CA ARG A 26 -4.36 -5.74 4.86
C ARG A 26 -4.43 -6.61 3.60
N ALA A 27 -5.35 -7.58 3.55
CA ALA A 27 -5.59 -8.43 2.39
C ALA A 27 -6.00 -7.64 1.14
N THR A 28 -6.86 -6.63 1.30
CA THR A 28 -7.28 -5.75 0.20
C THR A 28 -6.14 -4.87 -0.30
N LEU A 29 -5.30 -4.39 0.62
CA LEU A 29 -4.08 -3.67 0.22
C LEU A 29 -3.10 -4.59 -0.52
N HIS A 30 -2.89 -5.82 -0.04
CA HIS A 30 -2.04 -6.82 -0.73
C HIS A 30 -2.54 -7.13 -2.15
N ARG A 31 -3.86 -7.35 -2.34
CA ARG A 31 -4.42 -7.55 -3.68
C ARG A 31 -4.21 -6.35 -4.58
N LYS A 32 -4.38 -5.12 -4.04
CA LYS A 32 -4.11 -3.89 -4.79
C LYS A 32 -2.62 -3.79 -5.15
N LEU A 33 -1.71 -4.09 -4.22
CA LEU A 33 -0.27 -4.08 -4.45
C LEU A 33 0.14 -5.08 -5.55
N ALA A 34 -0.41 -6.30 -5.49
CA ALA A 34 -0.19 -7.32 -6.51
C ALA A 34 -0.77 -6.91 -7.88
N ARG A 35 -1.98 -6.35 -7.90
CA ARG A 35 -2.63 -5.88 -9.13
C ARG A 35 -1.89 -4.72 -9.79
N PHE A 36 -1.33 -3.82 -8.99
CA PHE A 36 -0.61 -2.66 -9.50
C PHE A 36 0.88 -2.91 -9.74
N SER A 37 1.39 -4.14 -9.52
CA SER A 37 2.81 -4.49 -9.62
C SER A 37 3.71 -3.37 -9.11
N ILE A 38 3.37 -2.80 -7.94
CA ILE A 38 4.19 -1.77 -7.30
C ILE A 38 5.40 -2.51 -6.73
N ARG A 39 6.30 -2.92 -7.63
CA ARG A 39 7.66 -3.32 -7.29
C ARG A 39 8.29 -2.07 -6.73
N ARG A 40 8.70 -2.14 -5.48
CA ARG A 40 9.62 -1.16 -4.88
C ARG A 40 10.75 -1.00 -5.91
N PRO A 41 10.96 0.18 -6.53
CA PRO A 41 12.20 0.38 -7.24
C PRO A 41 13.28 0.23 -6.16
N HIS A 42 14.19 -0.71 -6.38
CA HIS A 42 15.35 -0.95 -5.52
C HIS A 42 16.17 0.33 -5.39
#